data_AF-A0A8H9I1I9-F1
#
_entry.id   AF-A0A8H9I1I9-F1
#
_cell.length_a   1.000
_cell.length_b   1.000
_cell.length_c   1.000
_cell.angle_alpha   90.00
_cell.angle_beta   90.00
_cell.angle_gamma   90.00
#
_symmetry.space_group_name_H-M   'P 1'
#
loop_
_entity.id
_entity.type
_entity.pdbx_description
1 polymer ?
#
loop_
_entity_poly.entity_id
_entity_poly.type
_entity_poly.pdbx_seq_one_letter_code
_entity_poly.pdbx_strand_id
1 'polypeptide(L)'
;MSVPVSMMFPPKASRPTVEQGGQGTRQPPPPGYVMASASLRQGRGGIRAGLGLTGRRIAAQAAGAAAVAAGGGTLAALLPGGWGAVGFAVPAVLLAVAGAARLRRRPLDSPVVPVGLLTVAGAVLLVTSAASLAQLFPGVVEPAAHWQAAWEGTRAVQGSQSTPAAALTALWLLVAAGVAVHLLGLRGSATAGAEAALSAVASFALALLPVAFGLSPVMAVGFVTALALVGGWFLPVRAALIAGVILSGTLALLWALANRPSTIVVLALAAGLTVALTVRGCPAPAVTAVLAVAALGGEAAAVAVTAGLERPDHLLAVLAVALATAPVAARLAARTDSAVPAAVEFAGYGMAALVLLLSADVPGRLSFELAVTGAAALGVGLRADRRRSAPAVGVALLIAASWLWLALADVHAPEAYSLSLAVAALVFGHLRRGRFAEEGLGSWPVYGPGLAVGLLPSLWALFLDGYWLRPLLLGVAALVVTVLGVRLRLQCPLVLGGGVLVLVAGHELAPTVVQVLGLLPRWVPLAAAGVLQLALGATYEQRLRDARRLHGALRRLG
;
A
#
# COMPACT_ATOMS: atom_id res chain seq x y z
N MET A 1 57.26 -30.82 10.33
CA MET A 1 56.39 -30.24 11.38
C MET A 1 54.96 -30.33 10.86
N SER A 2 54.28 -31.48 10.89
CA SER A 2 54.16 -32.53 11.93
C SER A 2 52.99 -32.26 12.89
N VAL A 3 51.88 -32.93 12.58
CA VAL A 3 50.60 -33.16 13.28
C VAL A 3 50.79 -34.09 14.52
N PRO A 4 49.77 -34.69 15.23
CA PRO A 4 48.29 -34.76 15.05
C PRO A 4 47.44 -34.68 16.37
N VAL A 5 46.17 -35.17 16.31
CA VAL A 5 45.34 -35.79 17.40
C VAL A 5 44.49 -34.84 18.28
N SER A 6 43.19 -35.05 18.56
CA SER A 6 42.12 -35.91 17.95
C SER A 6 40.71 -35.54 18.45
N MET A 7 39.67 -36.04 17.75
CA MET A 7 38.36 -36.62 18.18
C MET A 7 37.67 -36.14 19.50
N MET A 8 36.34 -36.08 19.63
CA MET A 8 35.36 -37.13 19.29
C MET A 8 33.90 -36.61 19.27
N PHE A 9 32.96 -37.38 18.72
CA PHE A 9 31.53 -37.05 18.54
C PHE A 9 30.64 -38.25 18.94
N PRO A 10 29.29 -38.11 18.98
CA PRO A 10 28.42 -38.23 20.17
C PRO A 10 27.92 -39.68 20.43
N PRO A 11 26.87 -39.84 21.27
CA PRO A 11 25.86 -40.85 20.96
C PRO A 11 24.40 -40.32 20.96
N LYS A 12 23.54 -41.03 20.23
CA LYS A 12 22.07 -40.95 20.34
C LYS A 12 21.58 -41.75 21.56
N ALA A 13 20.39 -41.45 22.06
CA ALA A 13 19.59 -42.36 22.89
C ALA A 13 18.30 -42.76 22.14
N SER A 14 17.79 -43.97 22.38
CA SER A 14 16.71 -44.61 21.61
C SER A 14 15.53 -45.06 22.47
N ARG A 15 14.38 -45.33 21.83
CA ARG A 15 13.26 -46.07 22.44
C ARG A 15 13.65 -47.51 22.77
N PRO A 16 12.91 -48.15 23.71
CA PRO A 16 12.28 -49.45 23.40
C PRO A 16 10.75 -49.43 23.60
N THR A 17 10.11 -50.60 23.59
CA THR A 17 8.65 -50.76 23.38
C THR A 17 8.08 -52.06 23.95
N VAL A 18 6.80 -52.04 24.36
CA VAL A 18 5.82 -53.16 24.45
C VAL A 18 6.03 -54.29 25.47
N GLU A 19 5.06 -54.42 26.39
CA GLU A 19 4.27 -55.61 26.79
C GLU A 19 2.86 -55.06 27.13
N GLN A 20 1.67 -55.60 26.78
CA GLN A 20 1.07 -56.94 26.57
C GLN A 20 0.41 -57.57 27.82
N GLY A 21 -0.83 -58.07 27.62
CA GLY A 21 -1.70 -58.70 28.63
C GLY A 21 -2.84 -57.79 29.14
N GLY A 22 -4.12 -58.13 29.02
CA GLY A 22 -4.76 -59.26 28.32
C GLY A 22 -6.29 -59.09 28.21
N GLN A 23 -6.94 -59.83 27.31
CA GLN A 23 -8.41 -59.87 27.17
C GLN A 23 -9.00 -61.09 27.91
N GLY A 24 -10.24 -61.00 28.42
CA GLY A 24 -10.87 -62.13 29.13
C GLY A 24 -12.32 -61.89 29.59
N THR A 25 -13.28 -62.06 28.68
CA THR A 25 -14.73 -61.93 28.93
C THR A 25 -15.30 -63.00 29.89
N ARG A 26 -16.31 -62.64 30.68
CA ARG A 26 -17.39 -63.56 31.17
C ARG A 26 -18.70 -62.80 31.47
N GLN A 27 -19.82 -63.50 31.42
CA GLN A 27 -21.20 -62.97 31.53
C GLN A 27 -21.98 -63.61 32.74
N PRO A 28 -23.20 -63.15 33.08
CA PRO A 28 -23.86 -63.31 34.40
C PRO A 28 -24.94 -64.45 34.39
N PRO A 29 -25.96 -64.55 35.28
CA PRO A 29 -26.29 -63.81 36.52
C PRO A 29 -26.29 -64.75 37.77
N PRO A 30 -27.34 -65.08 38.58
CA PRO A 30 -28.79 -64.81 38.56
C PRO A 30 -29.19 -63.76 39.70
N PRO A 31 -30.23 -63.83 40.58
CA PRO A 31 -30.77 -62.64 41.26
C PRO A 31 -30.73 -62.64 42.82
N GLY A 32 -31.20 -61.54 43.46
CA GLY A 32 -31.48 -61.46 44.91
C GLY A 32 -32.16 -60.15 45.35
N TYR A 33 -33.26 -60.23 46.12
CA TYR A 33 -33.99 -59.07 46.66
C TYR A 33 -33.27 -58.42 47.86
N VAL A 34 -33.13 -57.09 47.86
CA VAL A 34 -33.31 -56.27 49.08
C VAL A 34 -34.07 -54.99 48.69
N MET A 35 -35.17 -54.71 49.39
CA MET A 35 -36.04 -53.55 49.18
C MET A 35 -36.11 -52.73 50.48
N ALA A 36 -35.51 -51.54 50.50
CA ALA A 36 -35.51 -50.68 51.71
C ALA A 36 -35.46 -49.17 51.39
N SER A 37 -36.63 -48.52 51.46
CA SER A 37 -36.82 -47.16 52.02
C SER A 37 -35.83 -46.03 51.69
N ALA A 38 -35.62 -45.72 50.41
CA ALA A 38 -35.21 -44.37 50.00
C ALA A 38 -36.36 -43.38 50.29
N SER A 39 -36.24 -42.60 51.38
CA SER A 39 -37.37 -41.83 51.93
C SER A 39 -37.71 -40.55 51.16
N LEU A 40 -39.02 -40.26 51.07
CA LEU A 40 -39.58 -39.06 50.48
C LEU A 40 -39.28 -37.80 51.32
N ARG A 41 -38.08 -37.21 51.18
CA ARG A 41 -37.88 -35.80 51.50
C ARG A 41 -38.28 -34.93 50.32
N GLN A 42 -39.60 -34.75 50.17
CA GLN A 42 -40.25 -33.81 49.27
C GLN A 42 -40.00 -32.35 49.73
N GLY A 43 -38.74 -31.91 49.67
CA GLY A 43 -38.35 -30.54 50.01
C GLY A 43 -39.02 -29.56 49.04
N ARG A 44 -39.71 -28.54 49.58
CA ARG A 44 -40.39 -27.47 48.83
C ARG A 44 -39.39 -26.53 48.12
N GLY A 45 -38.63 -27.05 47.16
CA GLY A 45 -37.88 -26.27 46.19
C GLY A 45 -38.82 -25.75 45.11
N GLY A 46 -39.33 -24.53 45.28
CA GLY A 46 -40.27 -23.94 44.33
C GLY A 46 -39.67 -23.83 42.92
N ILE A 47 -40.38 -24.35 41.92
CA ILE A 47 -39.96 -24.32 40.50
C ILE A 47 -40.01 -22.89 39.98
N ARG A 48 -38.97 -22.10 40.27
CA ARG A 48 -38.65 -20.91 39.49
C ARG A 48 -38.17 -21.39 38.14
N ALA A 49 -39.05 -21.33 37.14
CA ALA A 49 -38.74 -21.56 35.73
C ALA A 49 -37.77 -20.46 35.24
N GLY A 50 -36.49 -20.61 35.61
CA GLY A 50 -35.47 -19.62 35.37
C GLY A 50 -35.12 -19.56 33.90
N LEU A 51 -35.41 -18.44 33.25
CA LEU A 51 -35.04 -18.13 31.86
C LEU A 51 -33.65 -18.70 31.51
N GLY A 52 -33.53 -19.33 30.35
CA GLY A 52 -32.24 -19.80 29.84
C GLY A 52 -31.24 -18.65 29.64
N LEU A 53 -29.97 -18.98 29.43
CA LEU A 53 -28.88 -17.97 29.31
C LEU A 53 -29.19 -16.91 28.25
N THR A 54 -29.77 -17.31 27.11
CA THR A 54 -30.23 -16.41 26.04
C THR A 54 -31.37 -15.50 26.50
N GLY A 55 -32.39 -16.05 27.18
CA GLY A 55 -33.52 -15.28 27.70
C GLY A 55 -33.13 -14.26 28.76
N ARG A 56 -32.16 -14.61 29.65
CA ARG A 56 -31.59 -13.65 30.61
C ARG A 56 -30.78 -12.54 29.93
N ARG A 57 -30.09 -12.84 28.81
CA ARG A 57 -29.40 -11.84 27.98
C ARG A 57 -30.40 -10.86 27.37
N ILE A 58 -31.43 -11.37 26.70
CA ILE A 58 -32.48 -10.56 26.05
C ILE A 58 -33.22 -9.72 27.09
N ALA A 59 -33.58 -10.28 28.26
CA ALA A 59 -34.21 -9.53 29.35
C ALA A 59 -33.30 -8.41 29.90
N ALA A 60 -32.00 -8.66 30.06
CA ALA A 60 -31.04 -7.65 30.48
C ALA A 60 -30.83 -6.55 29.42
N GLN A 61 -30.88 -6.90 28.14
CA GLN A 61 -30.81 -5.96 27.02
C GLN A 61 -32.10 -5.10 26.97
N ALA A 62 -33.29 -5.70 27.04
CA ALA A 62 -34.56 -4.98 27.06
C ALA A 62 -34.66 -4.02 28.26
N ALA A 63 -34.27 -4.47 29.46
CA ALA A 63 -34.23 -3.61 30.65
C ALA A 63 -33.21 -2.46 30.53
N GLY A 64 -32.04 -2.72 29.94
CA GLY A 64 -31.04 -1.69 29.64
C GLY A 64 -31.55 -0.65 28.63
N ALA A 65 -32.22 -1.11 27.57
CA ALA A 65 -32.78 -0.26 26.53
C ALA A 65 -33.92 0.62 27.07
N ALA A 66 -34.82 0.06 27.88
CA ALA A 66 -35.86 0.82 28.56
C ALA A 66 -35.30 1.88 29.52
N ALA A 67 -34.24 1.55 30.27
CA ALA A 67 -33.57 2.51 31.16
C ALA A 67 -32.90 3.66 30.39
N VAL A 68 -32.25 3.38 29.26
CA VAL A 68 -31.72 4.43 28.36
C VAL A 68 -32.85 5.25 27.76
N ALA A 69 -33.93 4.63 27.28
CA ALA A 69 -35.03 5.34 26.64
C ALA A 69 -35.72 6.32 27.61
N ALA A 70 -36.01 5.88 28.83
CA ALA A 70 -36.64 6.71 29.86
C ALA A 70 -35.71 7.83 30.36
N GLY A 71 -34.47 7.49 30.75
CA GLY A 71 -33.50 8.47 31.26
C GLY A 71 -33.00 9.44 30.18
N GLY A 72 -32.80 8.94 28.96
CA GLY A 72 -32.32 9.74 27.84
C GLY A 72 -33.41 10.60 27.22
N GLY A 73 -34.65 10.10 27.13
CA GLY A 73 -35.80 10.88 26.66
C GLY A 73 -36.15 12.03 27.60
N THR A 74 -36.08 11.80 28.92
CA THR A 74 -36.29 12.88 29.92
C THR A 74 -35.17 13.91 29.90
N LEU A 75 -33.89 13.49 29.81
CA LEU A 75 -32.77 14.43 29.64
C LEU A 75 -32.86 15.20 28.32
N ALA A 76 -33.18 14.54 27.20
CA ALA A 76 -33.28 15.18 25.88
C ALA A 76 -34.45 16.19 25.79
N ALA A 77 -35.51 16.03 26.60
CA ALA A 77 -36.62 16.97 26.70
C ALA A 77 -36.30 18.20 27.58
N LEU A 78 -35.31 18.11 28.47
CA LEU A 78 -34.86 19.20 29.34
C LEU A 78 -33.66 19.99 28.76
N LEU A 79 -32.97 19.44 27.76
CA LEU A 79 -31.79 20.02 27.14
C LEU A 79 -32.14 20.87 25.90
N PRO A 80 -31.33 21.90 25.55
CA PRO A 80 -31.56 22.70 24.35
C PRO A 80 -31.48 21.91 23.05
N GLY A 81 -32.04 22.47 21.96
CA GLY A 81 -31.94 21.89 20.62
C GLY A 81 -30.50 21.51 20.24
N GLY A 82 -30.34 20.30 19.69
CA GLY A 82 -29.03 19.71 19.36
C GLY A 82 -28.40 18.84 20.46
N TRP A 83 -28.76 19.02 21.75
CA TRP A 83 -28.17 18.27 22.86
C TRP A 83 -28.75 16.86 23.10
N GLY A 84 -29.76 16.44 22.33
CA GLY A 84 -30.42 15.14 22.51
C GLY A 84 -29.46 13.94 22.48
N ALA A 85 -28.39 13.99 21.67
CA ALA A 85 -27.35 12.95 21.65
C ALA A 85 -26.64 12.80 23.01
N VAL A 86 -26.37 13.92 23.69
CA VAL A 86 -25.79 13.93 25.05
C VAL A 86 -26.79 13.35 26.07
N GLY A 87 -28.07 13.72 25.93
CA GLY A 87 -29.17 13.20 26.76
C GLY A 87 -29.22 11.67 26.78
N PHE A 88 -29.12 11.01 25.62
CA PHE A 88 -29.05 9.54 25.54
C PHE A 88 -27.66 8.95 25.88
N ALA A 89 -26.57 9.69 25.65
CA ALA A 89 -25.22 9.21 25.96
C ALA A 89 -24.97 9.07 27.48
N VAL A 90 -25.38 10.05 28.30
CA VAL A 90 -25.15 10.04 29.76
C VAL A 90 -25.67 8.75 30.45
N PRO A 91 -26.93 8.32 30.31
CA PRO A 91 -27.40 7.07 30.91
C PRO A 91 -26.72 5.83 30.32
N ALA A 92 -26.30 5.87 29.05
CA ALA A 92 -25.54 4.77 28.45
C ALA A 92 -24.12 4.64 29.06
N VAL A 93 -23.42 5.75 29.32
CA VAL A 93 -22.14 5.74 30.07
C VAL A 93 -22.33 5.12 31.47
N LEU A 94 -23.36 5.56 32.20
CA LEU A 94 -23.65 5.04 33.54
C LEU A 94 -23.92 3.52 33.52
N LEU A 95 -24.65 3.02 32.53
CA LEU A 95 -24.89 1.59 32.35
C LEU A 95 -23.63 0.81 31.94
N ALA A 96 -22.75 1.38 31.11
CA ALA A 96 -21.47 0.76 30.77
C ALA A 96 -20.56 0.62 32.00
N VAL A 97 -20.42 1.70 32.79
CA VAL A 97 -19.64 1.70 34.04
C VAL A 97 -20.23 0.73 35.05
N ALA A 98 -21.56 0.71 35.24
CA ALA A 98 -22.22 -0.23 36.13
C ALA A 98 -22.08 -1.70 35.68
N GLY A 99 -22.12 -1.96 34.37
CA GLY A 99 -21.89 -3.27 33.78
C GLY A 99 -20.48 -3.79 34.05
N ALA A 100 -19.45 -2.98 33.74
CA ALA A 100 -18.06 -3.32 34.00
C ALA A 100 -17.75 -3.49 35.50
N ALA A 101 -18.25 -2.58 36.35
CA ALA A 101 -18.07 -2.68 37.81
C ALA A 101 -18.73 -3.93 38.41
N ARG A 102 -19.89 -4.37 37.89
CA ARG A 102 -20.52 -5.63 38.29
C ARG A 102 -19.70 -6.84 37.85
N LEU A 103 -19.21 -6.85 36.60
CA LEU A 103 -18.37 -7.92 36.07
C LEU A 103 -17.08 -8.10 36.91
N ARG A 104 -16.42 -7.00 37.26
CA ARG A 104 -15.23 -6.99 38.14
C ARG A 104 -15.49 -7.57 39.53
N ARG A 105 -16.67 -7.29 40.11
CA ARG A 105 -17.02 -7.69 41.48
C ARG A 105 -17.50 -9.13 41.60
N ARG A 106 -18.06 -9.72 40.55
CA ARG A 106 -18.58 -11.11 40.54
C ARG A 106 -18.37 -11.81 39.19
N PRO A 107 -17.17 -12.33 38.91
CA PRO A 107 -16.89 -13.00 37.64
C PRO A 107 -17.60 -14.36 37.46
N LEU A 108 -18.03 -15.02 38.55
CA LEU A 108 -18.48 -16.42 38.54
C LEU A 108 -20.00 -16.63 38.48
N ASP A 109 -20.81 -15.76 39.09
CA ASP A 109 -22.25 -16.01 39.30
C ASP A 109 -23.09 -16.02 38.00
N SER A 110 -22.89 -15.02 37.12
CA SER A 110 -23.38 -15.02 35.74
C SER A 110 -22.91 -13.78 34.95
N PRO A 111 -22.04 -13.89 33.94
CA PRO A 111 -21.64 -12.76 33.09
C PRO A 111 -22.76 -12.30 32.13
N VAL A 112 -23.86 -13.03 32.06
CA VAL A 112 -24.96 -12.83 31.10
C VAL A 112 -25.60 -11.45 31.20
N VAL A 113 -25.86 -10.97 32.41
CA VAL A 113 -26.50 -9.66 32.67
C VAL A 113 -25.55 -8.48 32.40
N PRO A 114 -24.33 -8.40 32.97
CA PRO A 114 -23.41 -7.29 32.68
C PRO A 114 -23.01 -7.23 31.19
N VAL A 115 -22.86 -8.36 30.50
CA VAL A 115 -22.65 -8.37 29.04
C VAL A 115 -23.87 -7.80 28.30
N GLY A 116 -25.10 -8.18 28.68
CA GLY A 116 -26.32 -7.60 28.11
C GLY A 116 -26.36 -6.07 28.23
N LEU A 117 -26.11 -5.54 29.43
CA LEU A 117 -26.04 -4.10 29.69
C LEU A 117 -24.94 -3.40 28.87
N LEU A 118 -23.74 -4.00 28.80
CA LEU A 118 -22.61 -3.47 28.00
C LEU A 118 -22.93 -3.42 26.50
N THR A 119 -23.64 -4.43 25.95
CA THR A 119 -24.01 -4.41 24.52
C THR A 119 -25.00 -3.29 24.18
N VAL A 120 -25.98 -3.01 25.04
CA VAL A 120 -26.93 -1.90 24.81
C VAL A 120 -26.28 -0.54 25.03
N ALA A 121 -25.50 -0.39 26.10
CA ALA A 121 -24.74 0.84 26.34
C ALA A 121 -23.79 1.15 25.16
N GLY A 122 -23.07 0.14 24.66
CA GLY A 122 -22.21 0.27 23.48
C GLY A 122 -22.98 0.64 22.20
N ALA A 123 -24.14 0.01 21.94
CA ALA A 123 -24.97 0.35 20.79
C ALA A 123 -25.49 1.80 20.84
N VAL A 124 -25.96 2.26 22.00
CA VAL A 124 -26.45 3.64 22.18
C VAL A 124 -25.31 4.65 22.06
N LEU A 125 -24.15 4.37 22.67
CA LEU A 125 -22.98 5.24 22.53
C LEU A 125 -22.46 5.29 21.08
N LEU A 126 -22.56 4.20 20.32
CA LEU A 126 -22.22 4.18 18.89
C LEU A 126 -23.19 5.04 18.07
N VAL A 127 -24.50 4.88 18.26
CA VAL A 127 -25.52 5.67 17.52
C VAL A 127 -25.44 7.17 17.86
N THR A 128 -25.31 7.52 19.14
CA THR A 128 -25.16 8.92 19.56
C THR A 128 -23.84 9.53 19.08
N SER A 129 -22.75 8.76 19.04
CA SER A 129 -21.47 9.21 18.47
C SER A 129 -21.50 9.35 16.96
N ALA A 130 -22.23 8.48 16.23
CA ALA A 130 -22.40 8.61 14.78
C ALA A 130 -23.16 9.89 14.40
N ALA A 131 -24.25 10.21 15.13
CA ALA A 131 -24.98 11.46 14.97
C ALA A 131 -24.10 12.69 15.32
N SER A 132 -23.27 12.57 16.35
CA SER A 132 -22.32 13.62 16.76
C SER A 132 -21.21 13.83 15.72
N LEU A 133 -20.68 12.75 15.12
CA LEU A 133 -19.65 12.81 14.09
C LEU A 133 -20.13 13.54 12.84
N ALA A 134 -21.39 13.34 12.44
CA ALA A 134 -22.01 14.07 11.33
C ALA A 134 -22.07 15.59 11.58
N GLN A 135 -22.26 16.02 12.83
CA GLN A 135 -22.24 17.44 13.22
C GLN A 135 -20.82 18.03 13.30
N LEU A 136 -19.80 17.19 13.55
CA LEU A 136 -18.39 17.61 13.62
C LEU A 136 -17.70 17.61 12.25
N PHE A 137 -18.20 16.82 11.29
CA PHE A 137 -17.60 16.66 9.97
C PHE A 137 -17.35 17.98 9.21
N PRO A 138 -18.28 18.96 9.18
CA PRO A 138 -18.03 20.25 8.50
C PRO A 138 -16.80 20.97 9.07
N GLY A 139 -16.71 21.15 10.39
CA GLY A 139 -15.59 21.85 11.04
C GLY A 139 -14.24 21.14 10.93
N VAL A 140 -14.22 19.85 10.59
CA VAL A 140 -12.98 19.10 10.29
C VAL A 140 -12.51 19.35 8.85
N VAL A 141 -13.45 19.49 7.90
CA VAL A 141 -13.18 19.58 6.45
C VAL A 141 -13.12 21.03 5.95
N GLU A 142 -13.79 21.97 6.61
CA GLU A 142 -13.79 23.40 6.28
C GLU A 142 -12.38 24.02 6.18
N PRO A 143 -11.40 23.72 7.07
CA PRO A 143 -10.03 24.21 6.88
C PRO A 143 -9.42 23.70 5.57
N ALA A 144 -9.67 22.44 5.21
CA ALA A 144 -9.17 21.83 3.99
C ALA A 144 -9.82 22.44 2.74
N ALA A 145 -11.11 22.78 2.77
CA ALA A 145 -11.82 23.39 1.64
C ALA A 145 -11.16 24.68 1.14
N HIS A 146 -10.44 25.41 2.01
CA HIS A 146 -9.77 26.66 1.68
C HIS A 146 -8.32 26.50 1.18
N TRP A 147 -7.84 25.27 0.93
CA TRP A 147 -6.45 25.00 0.55
C TRP A 147 -6.04 25.76 -0.72
N GLN A 148 -6.85 25.73 -1.79
CA GLN A 148 -6.52 26.39 -3.06
C GLN A 148 -6.27 27.88 -2.87
N ALA A 149 -7.15 28.58 -2.14
CA ALA A 149 -7.00 30.00 -1.84
C ALA A 149 -5.68 30.31 -1.10
N ALA A 150 -5.35 29.51 -0.07
CA ALA A 150 -4.11 29.66 0.69
C ALA A 150 -2.83 29.43 -0.16
N TRP A 151 -2.89 28.55 -1.17
CA TRP A 151 -1.77 28.28 -2.07
C TRP A 151 -1.73 29.20 -3.29
N GLU A 152 -2.85 29.73 -3.75
CA GLU A 152 -2.94 30.77 -4.80
C GLU A 152 -2.66 32.18 -4.26
N GLY A 153 -2.74 32.39 -2.94
CA GLY A 153 -2.42 33.66 -2.28
C GLY A 153 -3.62 34.60 -2.11
N THR A 154 -4.84 34.14 -2.42
CA THR A 154 -6.06 34.86 -2.02
C THR A 154 -6.28 34.70 -0.52
N ARG A 155 -6.74 35.77 0.16
CA ARG A 155 -7.00 35.72 1.60
C ARG A 155 -8.18 34.78 1.88
N ALA A 156 -7.90 33.62 2.45
CA ALA A 156 -8.93 32.72 2.94
C ALA A 156 -9.86 33.45 3.92
N VAL A 157 -11.17 33.42 3.66
CA VAL A 157 -12.17 33.96 4.58
C VAL A 157 -12.14 33.11 5.85
N GLN A 158 -11.93 33.75 7.01
CA GLN A 158 -12.02 33.05 8.28
C GLN A 158 -13.48 32.76 8.61
N GLY A 159 -13.95 31.58 8.19
CA GLY A 159 -15.18 31.00 8.69
C GLY A 159 -15.13 30.89 10.21
N SER A 160 -16.22 31.28 10.88
CA SER A 160 -16.32 31.19 12.33
C SER A 160 -16.51 29.72 12.73
N GLN A 161 -15.40 29.03 13.02
CA GLN A 161 -15.35 27.59 13.34
C GLN A 161 -16.02 27.26 14.68
N SER A 162 -17.34 27.34 14.74
CA SER A 162 -18.14 26.96 15.90
C SER A 162 -18.38 25.45 15.90
N THR A 163 -17.49 24.67 16.52
CA THR A 163 -17.75 23.24 16.75
C THR A 163 -18.93 23.07 17.74
N PRO A 164 -19.95 22.26 17.40
CA PRO A 164 -21.12 22.10 18.27
C PRO A 164 -20.74 21.36 19.57
N ALA A 165 -20.78 22.09 20.70
CA ALA A 165 -20.38 21.58 22.02
C ALA A 165 -21.14 20.31 22.44
N ALA A 166 -22.40 20.14 22.01
CA ALA A 166 -23.17 18.91 22.20
C ALA A 166 -22.49 17.68 21.58
N ALA A 167 -21.99 17.79 20.34
CA ALA A 167 -21.33 16.68 19.66
C ALA A 167 -19.97 16.35 20.30
N LEU A 168 -19.21 17.37 20.70
CA LEU A 168 -17.92 17.18 21.39
C LEU A 168 -18.11 16.57 22.79
N THR A 169 -19.12 16.97 23.55
CA THR A 169 -19.41 16.37 24.87
C THR A 169 -19.89 14.93 24.76
N ALA A 170 -20.71 14.58 23.76
CA ALA A 170 -21.07 13.18 23.46
C ALA A 170 -19.83 12.32 23.12
N LEU A 171 -18.89 12.86 22.34
CA LEU A 171 -17.62 12.20 22.02
C LEU A 171 -16.74 11.99 23.27
N TRP A 172 -16.64 12.98 24.17
CA TRP A 172 -15.93 12.85 25.44
C TRP A 172 -16.61 11.85 26.40
N LEU A 173 -17.94 11.72 26.38
CA LEU A 173 -18.67 10.68 27.09
C LEU A 173 -18.33 9.26 26.59
N LEU A 174 -18.18 9.07 25.27
CA LEU A 174 -17.69 7.81 24.70
C LEU A 174 -16.25 7.49 25.17
N VAL A 175 -15.34 8.47 25.15
CA VAL A 175 -13.96 8.30 25.64
C VAL A 175 -13.96 7.93 27.14
N ALA A 176 -14.72 8.65 27.96
CA ALA A 176 -14.84 8.39 29.39
C ALA A 176 -15.39 6.99 29.68
N ALA A 177 -16.41 6.53 28.94
CA ALA A 177 -16.93 5.18 29.05
C ALA A 177 -15.88 4.12 28.69
N GLY A 178 -15.18 4.29 27.56
CA GLY A 178 -14.13 3.37 27.11
C GLY A 178 -12.97 3.25 28.12
N VAL A 179 -12.48 4.39 28.63
CA VAL A 179 -11.44 4.45 29.66
C VAL A 179 -11.91 3.79 30.96
N ALA A 180 -13.12 4.10 31.43
CA ALA A 180 -13.67 3.49 32.65
C ALA A 180 -13.84 1.97 32.52
N VAL A 181 -14.35 1.48 31.39
CA VAL A 181 -14.50 0.04 31.12
C VAL A 181 -13.14 -0.67 31.05
N HIS A 182 -12.12 -0.06 30.43
CA HIS A 182 -10.76 -0.60 30.41
C HIS A 182 -10.15 -0.65 31.84
N LEU A 183 -10.24 0.44 32.60
CA LEU A 183 -9.73 0.51 33.99
C LEU A 183 -10.46 -0.43 34.96
N LEU A 184 -11.74 -0.73 34.70
CA LEU A 184 -12.56 -1.63 35.52
C LEU A 184 -12.32 -3.12 35.24
N GLY A 185 -11.35 -3.49 34.41
CA GLY A 185 -10.77 -4.84 34.44
C GLY A 185 -10.96 -5.72 33.20
N LEU A 186 -11.44 -5.18 32.07
CA LEU A 186 -11.46 -5.91 30.80
C LEU A 186 -10.09 -6.01 30.10
N ARG A 187 -8.98 -5.67 30.79
CA ARG A 187 -7.60 -5.76 30.26
C ARG A 187 -7.22 -7.15 29.71
N GLY A 188 -7.81 -8.23 30.24
CA GLY A 188 -7.58 -9.59 29.75
C GLY A 188 -8.41 -9.99 28.51
N SER A 189 -9.35 -9.15 28.06
CA SER A 189 -10.23 -9.43 26.92
C SER A 189 -10.40 -8.26 25.95
N ALA A 190 -9.73 -7.13 26.19
CA ALA A 190 -9.62 -6.06 25.21
C ALA A 190 -8.74 -6.53 24.05
N THR A 191 -9.31 -6.63 22.85
CA THR A 191 -8.51 -6.88 21.65
C THR A 191 -7.68 -5.64 21.33
N ALA A 192 -6.52 -5.80 20.69
CA ALA A 192 -5.70 -4.66 20.27
C ALA A 192 -6.47 -3.65 19.38
N GLY A 193 -7.46 -4.13 18.62
CA GLY A 193 -8.38 -3.28 17.85
C GLY A 193 -9.29 -2.40 18.72
N ALA A 194 -9.70 -2.85 19.90
CA ALA A 194 -10.49 -2.04 20.84
C ALA A 194 -9.64 -0.93 21.48
N GLU A 195 -8.38 -1.21 21.81
CA GLU A 195 -7.45 -0.18 22.31
C GLU A 195 -7.05 0.82 21.22
N ALA A 196 -6.86 0.36 19.98
CA ALA A 196 -6.64 1.21 18.82
C ALA A 196 -7.86 2.08 18.48
N ALA A 197 -9.08 1.54 18.57
CA ALA A 197 -10.31 2.33 18.41
C ALA A 197 -10.41 3.41 19.50
N LEU A 198 -10.14 3.06 20.76
CA LEU A 198 -10.15 4.04 21.86
C LEU A 198 -9.07 5.11 21.69
N SER A 199 -7.86 4.75 21.22
CA SER A 199 -6.80 5.73 20.97
C SER A 199 -7.13 6.68 19.81
N ALA A 200 -7.79 6.18 18.76
CA ALA A 200 -8.31 7.01 17.66
C ALA A 200 -9.38 7.98 18.15
N VAL A 201 -10.44 7.49 18.82
CA VAL A 201 -11.53 8.34 19.34
C VAL A 201 -11.01 9.38 20.35
N ALA A 202 -10.11 9.00 21.26
CA ALA A 202 -9.49 9.93 22.20
C ALA A 202 -8.63 10.98 21.49
N SER A 203 -7.87 10.60 20.46
CA SER A 203 -7.06 11.54 19.68
C SER A 203 -7.93 12.52 18.88
N PHE A 204 -9.08 12.07 18.36
CA PHE A 204 -10.08 12.93 17.71
C PHE A 204 -10.70 13.93 18.69
N ALA A 205 -11.10 13.46 19.88
CA ALA A 205 -11.68 14.29 20.93
C ALA A 205 -10.72 15.37 21.48
N LEU A 206 -9.43 15.01 21.58
CA LEU A 206 -8.36 15.95 21.91
C LEU A 206 -8.08 16.93 20.76
N ALA A 207 -8.04 16.46 19.51
CA ALA A 207 -7.72 17.32 18.36
C ALA A 207 -8.75 18.43 18.11
N LEU A 208 -10.03 18.20 18.47
CA LEU A 208 -11.10 19.19 18.39
C LEU A 208 -11.13 20.17 19.57
N LEU A 209 -10.38 19.90 20.65
CA LEU A 209 -10.38 20.71 21.87
C LEU A 209 -9.96 22.18 21.63
N PRO A 210 -8.90 22.49 20.84
CA PRO A 210 -8.54 23.88 20.53
C PRO A 210 -9.65 24.65 19.81
N VAL A 211 -10.35 24.00 18.88
CA VAL A 211 -11.42 24.60 18.08
C VAL A 211 -12.62 24.91 18.99
N ALA A 212 -12.99 23.98 19.88
CA ALA A 212 -14.07 24.18 20.85
C ALA A 212 -13.77 25.29 21.89
N PHE A 213 -12.49 25.59 22.15
CA PHE A 213 -12.07 26.74 22.96
C PHE A 213 -11.85 28.03 22.15
N GLY A 214 -12.15 28.04 20.84
CA GLY A 214 -11.98 29.22 19.98
C GLY A 214 -10.53 29.66 19.81
N LEU A 215 -9.56 28.75 19.98
CA LEU A 215 -8.14 29.06 19.80
C LEU A 215 -7.84 29.30 18.31
N SER A 216 -6.83 30.13 18.03
CA SER A 216 -6.46 30.45 16.64
C SER A 216 -6.10 29.18 15.83
N PRO A 217 -6.37 29.13 14.51
CA PRO A 217 -6.07 27.95 13.69
C PRO A 217 -4.60 27.50 13.77
N VAL A 218 -3.66 28.43 13.94
CA VAL A 218 -2.23 28.12 14.11
C VAL A 218 -1.96 27.39 15.43
N MET A 219 -2.64 27.79 16.53
CA MET A 219 -2.57 27.09 17.81
C MET A 219 -3.27 25.72 17.76
N ALA A 220 -4.39 25.62 17.02
CA ALA A 220 -5.07 24.35 16.80
C ALA A 220 -4.17 23.36 16.06
N VAL A 221 -3.58 23.74 14.92
CA VAL A 221 -2.60 22.93 14.19
C VAL A 221 -1.44 22.54 15.11
N GLY A 222 -0.82 23.50 15.81
CA GLY A 222 0.30 23.22 16.72
C GLY A 222 -0.03 22.21 17.82
N PHE A 223 -1.23 22.29 18.41
CA PHE A 223 -1.70 21.33 19.42
C PHE A 223 -1.91 19.93 18.83
N VAL A 224 -2.55 19.81 17.66
CA VAL A 224 -2.77 18.50 17.00
C VAL A 224 -1.45 17.89 16.55
N THR A 225 -0.49 18.69 16.07
CA THR A 225 0.87 18.24 15.75
C THR A 225 1.60 17.76 17.00
N ALA A 226 1.53 18.49 18.11
CA ALA A 226 2.12 18.07 19.38
C ALA A 226 1.51 16.75 19.89
N LEU A 227 0.19 16.57 19.75
CA LEU A 227 -0.50 15.31 20.08
C LEU A 227 0.01 14.13 19.22
N ALA A 228 0.17 14.34 17.90
CA ALA A 228 0.72 13.34 16.99
C ALA A 228 2.19 13.00 17.30
N LEU A 229 3.02 14.00 17.62
CA LEU A 229 4.41 13.83 18.03
C LEU A 229 4.56 13.05 19.34
N VAL A 230 3.77 13.41 20.36
CA VAL A 230 3.79 12.74 21.68
C VAL A 230 3.27 11.30 21.57
N GLY A 231 2.14 11.09 20.90
CA GLY A 231 1.63 9.75 20.63
C GLY A 231 2.64 8.91 19.83
N GLY A 232 3.27 9.53 18.83
CA GLY A 232 4.32 8.96 17.99
C GLY A 232 5.52 8.49 18.80
N TRP A 233 6.05 9.34 19.68
CA TRP A 233 7.18 9.04 20.56
C TRP A 233 6.98 7.78 21.42
N PHE A 234 5.73 7.52 21.83
CA PHE A 234 5.35 6.34 22.64
C PHE A 234 4.93 5.10 21.82
N LEU A 235 4.87 5.17 20.49
CA LEU A 235 4.57 4.02 19.61
C LEU A 235 5.41 2.75 19.89
N PRO A 236 6.74 2.81 20.14
CA PRO A 236 7.53 1.61 20.44
C PRO A 236 7.06 0.87 21.70
N VAL A 237 6.46 1.59 22.65
CA VAL A 237 6.02 1.06 23.95
C VAL A 237 4.53 0.68 23.92
N ARG A 238 3.74 1.33 23.05
CA ARG A 238 2.27 1.14 22.97
C ARG A 238 1.79 1.17 21.52
N ALA A 239 1.86 0.03 20.84
CA ALA A 239 1.35 -0.13 19.48
C ALA A 239 -0.15 0.21 19.32
N ALA A 240 -0.95 0.14 20.40
CA ALA A 240 -2.33 0.61 20.42
C ALA A 240 -2.49 2.11 20.06
N LEU A 241 -1.44 2.93 20.16
CA LEU A 241 -1.46 4.33 19.76
C LEU A 241 -1.42 4.56 18.24
N ILE A 242 -1.12 3.54 17.41
CA ILE A 242 -0.96 3.68 15.96
C ILE A 242 -2.14 4.41 15.31
N ALA A 243 -3.38 4.01 15.63
CA ALA A 243 -4.57 4.62 15.04
C ALA A 243 -4.79 6.08 15.50
N GLY A 244 -4.51 6.40 16.77
CA GLY A 244 -4.51 7.76 17.29
C GLY A 244 -3.46 8.67 16.64
N VAL A 245 -2.25 8.16 16.42
CA VAL A 245 -1.15 8.90 15.76
C VAL A 245 -1.44 9.13 14.28
N ILE A 246 -1.95 8.12 13.58
CA ILE A 246 -2.37 8.28 12.17
C ILE A 246 -3.48 9.33 12.07
N LEU A 247 -4.51 9.27 12.91
CA LEU A 247 -5.62 10.21 12.86
C LEU A 247 -5.21 11.64 13.23
N SER A 248 -4.46 11.83 14.32
CA SER A 248 -3.95 13.16 14.71
C SER A 248 -2.95 13.72 13.70
N GLY A 249 -2.03 12.90 13.17
CA GLY A 249 -1.11 13.32 12.10
C GLY A 249 -1.84 13.72 10.81
N THR A 250 -2.91 12.99 10.45
CA THR A 250 -3.75 13.31 9.29
C THR A 250 -4.50 14.63 9.49
N LEU A 251 -5.09 14.85 10.67
CA LEU A 251 -5.75 16.12 11.00
C LEU A 251 -4.76 17.31 11.06
N ALA A 252 -3.57 17.11 11.63
CA ALA A 252 -2.52 18.12 11.66
C ALA A 252 -2.16 18.57 10.24
N LEU A 253 -1.94 17.62 9.32
CA LEU A 253 -1.63 17.93 7.92
C LEU A 253 -2.83 18.58 7.19
N LEU A 254 -4.04 18.04 7.40
CA LEU A 254 -5.28 18.53 6.80
C LEU A 254 -5.57 20.00 7.16
N TRP A 255 -5.32 20.39 8.40
CA TRP A 255 -5.50 21.76 8.87
C TRP A 255 -4.28 22.65 8.58
N ALA A 256 -3.08 22.09 8.56
CA ALA A 256 -1.86 22.82 8.17
C ALA A 256 -1.88 23.26 6.69
N LEU A 257 -2.52 22.49 5.81
CA LEU A 257 -2.70 22.80 4.37
C LEU A 257 -3.38 24.16 4.12
N ALA A 258 -4.18 24.65 5.06
CA ALA A 258 -4.83 25.96 5.00
C ALA A 258 -3.87 27.15 5.26
N ASN A 259 -2.62 26.90 5.66
CA ASN A 259 -1.65 27.94 5.98
C ASN A 259 -0.21 27.51 5.64
N ARG A 260 0.36 28.11 4.58
CA ARG A 260 1.69 27.78 4.03
C ARG A 260 2.81 27.52 5.07
N PRO A 261 3.11 28.41 6.04
CA PRO A 261 4.14 28.15 7.06
C PRO A 261 3.77 27.03 8.03
N SER A 262 2.49 26.82 8.34
CA SER A 262 2.05 25.66 9.12
C SER A 262 2.28 24.36 8.34
N THR A 263 2.04 24.32 7.03
CA THR A 263 2.34 23.15 6.19
C THR A 263 3.81 22.76 6.27
N ILE A 264 4.72 23.71 6.09
CA ILE A 264 6.17 23.47 6.15
C ILE A 264 6.58 22.91 7.52
N VAL A 265 6.19 23.57 8.61
CA VAL A 265 6.56 23.15 9.97
C VAL A 265 5.98 21.76 10.31
N VAL A 266 4.75 21.45 9.90
CA VAL A 266 4.13 20.15 10.15
C VAL A 266 4.79 19.04 9.34
N LEU A 267 5.18 19.30 8.09
CA LEU A 267 5.90 18.32 7.25
C LEU A 267 7.32 18.06 7.78
N ALA A 268 8.06 19.10 8.17
CA ALA A 268 9.38 18.98 8.80
C ALA A 268 9.31 18.16 10.11
N LEU A 269 8.31 18.43 10.95
CA LEU A 269 8.08 17.67 12.19
C LEU A 269 7.63 16.23 11.93
N ALA A 270 6.83 15.98 10.88
CA ALA A 270 6.44 14.64 10.46
C ALA A 270 7.63 13.84 9.90
N ALA A 271 8.51 14.47 9.11
CA ALA A 271 9.76 13.88 8.64
C ALA A 271 10.69 13.54 9.82
N GLY A 272 10.90 14.48 10.75
CA GLY A 272 11.70 14.26 11.96
C GLY A 272 11.16 13.13 12.84
N LEU A 273 9.84 13.07 13.06
CA LEU A 273 9.19 11.98 13.79
C LEU A 273 9.38 10.64 13.07
N THR A 274 9.04 10.57 11.78
CA THR A 274 9.09 9.30 11.05
C THR A 274 10.52 8.76 10.96
N VAL A 275 11.54 9.60 10.77
CA VAL A 275 12.96 9.23 10.91
C VAL A 275 13.29 8.74 12.31
N ALA A 276 12.81 9.38 13.38
CA ALA A 276 13.01 8.89 14.74
C ALA A 276 12.36 7.51 14.98
N LEU A 277 11.23 7.21 14.31
CA LEU A 277 10.54 5.92 14.41
C LEU A 277 11.25 4.81 13.60
N THR A 278 11.87 5.12 12.45
CA THR A 278 12.69 4.13 11.72
C THR A 278 13.91 3.71 12.54
N VAL A 279 14.66 4.70 13.07
CA VAL A 279 15.87 4.48 13.88
C VAL A 279 15.58 3.73 15.19
N ARG A 280 14.36 3.86 15.73
CA ARG A 280 13.91 3.15 16.94
C ARG A 280 13.39 1.74 16.70
N GLY A 281 13.31 1.27 15.46
CA GLY A 281 12.78 -0.07 15.17
C GLY A 281 11.29 -0.21 15.51
N CYS A 282 10.48 0.82 15.26
CA CYS A 282 9.02 0.70 15.35
C CYS A 282 8.48 -0.45 14.48
N PRO A 283 7.30 -1.03 14.77
CA PRO A 283 6.80 -2.28 14.17
C PRO A 283 6.58 -2.29 12.64
N ALA A 284 6.90 -1.20 11.93
CA ALA A 284 7.06 -1.17 10.48
C ALA A 284 8.12 -0.10 10.09
N PRO A 285 9.43 -0.41 10.19
CA PRO A 285 10.48 0.59 9.94
C PRO A 285 10.58 0.94 8.45
N ALA A 286 10.21 0.00 7.55
CA ALA A 286 10.04 0.28 6.13
C ALA A 286 8.94 1.32 5.85
N VAL A 287 7.75 1.18 6.48
CA VAL A 287 6.62 2.10 6.26
C VAL A 287 6.95 3.50 6.77
N THR A 288 7.55 3.62 7.94
CA THR A 288 8.00 4.92 8.48
C THR A 288 9.10 5.55 7.63
N ALA A 289 9.94 4.76 6.94
CA ALA A 289 10.91 5.30 5.98
C ALA A 289 10.27 5.83 4.69
N VAL A 290 9.23 5.17 4.15
CA VAL A 290 8.45 5.70 3.02
C VAL A 290 7.76 7.01 3.41
N LEU A 291 7.17 7.07 4.60
CA LEU A 291 6.53 8.29 5.11
C LEU A 291 7.53 9.44 5.33
N ALA A 292 8.76 9.15 5.77
CA ALA A 292 9.82 10.15 5.89
C ALA A 292 10.21 10.75 4.53
N VAL A 293 10.40 9.91 3.50
CA VAL A 293 10.68 10.39 2.13
C VAL A 293 9.51 11.22 1.60
N ALA A 294 8.26 10.74 1.78
CA ALA A 294 7.06 11.47 1.34
C ALA A 294 6.91 12.83 2.03
N ALA A 295 7.16 12.91 3.35
CA ALA A 295 7.12 14.15 4.10
C ALA A 295 8.19 15.15 3.61
N LEU A 296 9.43 14.71 3.40
CA LEU A 296 10.53 15.55 2.90
C LEU A 296 10.28 16.06 1.46
N GLY A 297 9.69 15.24 0.59
CA GLY A 297 9.31 15.70 -0.76
C GLY A 297 8.17 16.71 -0.74
N GLY A 298 7.16 16.49 0.12
CA GLY A 298 6.09 17.46 0.36
C GLY A 298 6.62 18.77 0.97
N GLU A 299 7.58 18.69 1.89
CA GLU A 299 8.24 19.85 2.48
C GLU A 299 9.03 20.64 1.42
N ALA A 300 9.81 19.97 0.57
CA ALA A 300 10.54 20.60 -0.52
C ALA A 300 9.59 21.31 -1.51
N ALA A 301 8.47 20.68 -1.89
CA ALA A 301 7.44 21.32 -2.71
C ALA A 301 6.85 22.56 -2.01
N ALA A 302 6.45 22.43 -0.74
CA ALA A 302 5.87 23.52 0.04
C ALA A 302 6.85 24.69 0.17
N VAL A 303 8.10 24.44 0.56
CA VAL A 303 9.15 25.46 0.70
C VAL A 303 9.41 26.16 -0.63
N ALA A 304 9.59 25.41 -1.72
CA ALA A 304 9.85 25.98 -3.04
C ALA A 304 8.69 26.86 -3.55
N VAL A 305 7.44 26.45 -3.37
CA VAL A 305 6.26 27.27 -3.69
C VAL A 305 6.16 28.50 -2.77
N THR A 306 6.53 28.41 -1.48
CA THR A 306 6.61 29.61 -0.62
C THR A 306 7.73 30.57 -1.00
N ALA A 307 8.83 30.08 -1.58
CA ALA A 307 9.93 30.88 -2.09
C ALA A 307 9.60 31.57 -3.43
N GLY A 308 8.42 31.35 -4.00
CA GLY A 308 7.99 31.94 -5.26
C GLY A 308 8.58 31.28 -6.51
N LEU A 309 9.11 30.05 -6.39
CA LEU A 309 9.61 29.30 -7.54
C LEU A 309 8.45 28.86 -8.45
N GLU A 310 8.67 28.94 -9.77
CA GLU A 310 7.70 28.50 -10.77
C GLU A 310 7.38 27.00 -10.64
N ARG A 311 6.29 26.54 -11.30
CA ARG A 311 5.87 25.13 -11.26
C ARG A 311 7.04 24.14 -11.44
N PRO A 312 7.91 24.29 -12.45
CA PRO A 312 8.92 23.27 -12.69
C PRO A 312 10.14 23.40 -11.76
N ASP A 313 10.42 24.59 -11.24
CA ASP A 313 11.56 24.80 -10.33
C ASP A 313 11.28 24.20 -8.94
N HIS A 314 10.02 24.17 -8.50
CA HIS A 314 9.67 23.36 -7.32
C HIS A 314 9.68 21.86 -7.59
N LEU A 315 9.34 21.41 -8.81
CA LEU A 315 9.45 20.00 -9.19
C LEU A 315 10.92 19.53 -9.18
N LEU A 316 11.86 20.38 -9.61
CA LEU A 316 13.30 20.12 -9.45
C LEU A 316 13.74 20.00 -7.97
N ALA A 317 13.15 20.77 -7.05
CA ALA A 317 13.43 20.63 -5.62
C ALA A 317 12.92 19.29 -5.05
N VAL A 318 11.74 18.83 -5.48
CA VAL A 318 11.22 17.50 -5.14
C VAL A 318 12.09 16.39 -5.75
N LEU A 319 12.54 16.56 -6.99
CA LEU A 319 13.45 15.63 -7.66
C LEU A 319 14.79 15.51 -6.90
N ALA A 320 15.35 16.62 -6.41
CA ALA A 320 16.57 16.59 -5.61
C ALA A 320 16.41 15.72 -4.34
N VAL A 321 15.26 15.77 -3.66
CA VAL A 321 14.93 14.87 -2.53
C VAL A 321 14.85 13.41 -3.00
N ALA A 322 14.13 13.16 -4.10
CA ALA A 322 13.95 11.82 -4.67
C ALA A 322 15.30 11.16 -5.07
N LEU A 323 16.22 11.94 -5.64
CA LEU A 323 17.56 11.48 -6.02
C LEU A 323 18.48 11.30 -4.80
N ALA A 324 18.30 12.11 -3.74
CA ALA A 324 19.05 11.98 -2.50
C ALA A 324 18.72 10.70 -1.70
N THR A 325 17.56 10.07 -1.91
CA THR A 325 17.24 8.80 -1.24
C THR A 325 18.20 7.68 -1.64
N ALA A 326 18.68 7.67 -2.89
CA ALA A 326 19.56 6.62 -3.40
C ALA A 326 20.90 6.52 -2.63
N PRO A 327 21.71 7.58 -2.45
CA PRO A 327 22.92 7.52 -1.63
C PRO A 327 22.64 7.37 -0.12
N VAL A 328 21.48 7.82 0.38
CA VAL A 328 21.05 7.53 1.77
C VAL A 328 20.81 6.03 1.95
N ALA A 329 20.10 5.38 1.03
CA ALA A 329 19.87 3.93 1.03
C ALA A 329 21.18 3.12 0.98
N ALA A 330 22.23 3.59 0.27
CA ALA A 330 23.56 2.94 0.34
C ALA A 330 24.16 2.97 1.75
N ARG A 331 24.16 4.15 2.38
CA ARG A 331 24.72 4.33 3.73
C ARG A 331 23.92 3.56 4.79
N LEU A 332 22.63 3.36 4.55
CA LEU A 332 21.74 2.58 5.42
C LEU A 332 21.90 1.06 5.21
N ALA A 333 22.07 0.60 3.96
CA ALA A 333 22.31 -0.81 3.64
C ALA A 333 23.62 -1.37 4.25
N ALA A 334 24.61 -0.50 4.51
CA ALA A 334 25.82 -0.84 5.24
C ALA A 334 25.64 -0.91 6.77
N ARG A 335 24.42 -0.70 7.31
CA ARG A 335 24.15 -0.51 8.75
C ARG A 335 22.87 -1.15 9.30
N THR A 336 21.90 -1.53 8.46
CA THR A 336 20.60 -2.08 8.89
C THR A 336 20.13 -3.23 8.00
N ASP A 337 19.10 -3.96 8.44
CA ASP A 337 18.35 -4.90 7.60
C ASP A 337 17.91 -4.28 6.28
N SER A 338 17.86 -5.12 5.23
CA SER A 338 17.61 -4.73 3.83
C SER A 338 16.25 -4.06 3.57
N ALA A 339 15.27 -4.24 4.47
CA ALA A 339 13.92 -3.71 4.32
C ALA A 339 13.87 -2.17 4.34
N VAL A 340 14.62 -1.51 5.22
CA VAL A 340 14.60 -0.03 5.35
C VAL A 340 15.33 0.67 4.20
N PRO A 341 16.54 0.25 3.79
CA PRO A 341 17.21 0.76 2.59
C PRO A 341 16.36 0.60 1.33
N ALA A 342 15.74 -0.57 1.13
CA ALA A 342 14.87 -0.81 -0.01
C ALA A 342 13.63 0.11 0.01
N ALA A 343 13.02 0.32 1.18
CA ALA A 343 11.88 1.24 1.32
C ALA A 343 12.24 2.69 0.97
N VAL A 344 13.40 3.18 1.42
CA VAL A 344 13.93 4.52 1.07
C VAL A 344 14.21 4.62 -0.44
N GLU A 345 14.82 3.59 -1.03
CA GLU A 345 15.17 3.53 -2.45
C GLU A 345 13.90 3.54 -3.33
N PHE A 346 12.92 2.67 -3.05
CA PHE A 346 11.67 2.59 -3.81
C PHE A 346 10.76 3.81 -3.61
N ALA A 347 10.75 4.44 -2.42
CA ALA A 347 10.03 5.69 -2.21
C ALA A 347 10.61 6.83 -3.06
N GLY A 348 11.95 6.90 -3.19
CA GLY A 348 12.61 7.84 -4.10
C GLY A 348 12.29 7.59 -5.57
N TYR A 349 12.28 6.32 -6.02
CA TYR A 349 11.88 5.99 -7.39
C TYR A 349 10.42 6.34 -7.69
N GLY A 350 9.50 6.11 -6.73
CA GLY A 350 8.11 6.52 -6.86
C GLY A 350 7.95 8.04 -6.93
N MET A 351 8.72 8.79 -6.13
CA MET A 351 8.73 10.25 -6.14
C MET A 351 9.33 10.85 -7.42
N ALA A 352 10.43 10.29 -7.93
CA ALA A 352 11.03 10.71 -9.20
C ALA A 352 10.08 10.43 -10.37
N ALA A 353 9.41 9.27 -10.38
CA ALA A 353 8.39 8.95 -11.39
C ALA A 353 7.18 9.88 -11.33
N LEU A 354 6.76 10.30 -10.12
CA LEU A 354 5.69 11.30 -9.95
C LEU A 354 6.12 12.68 -10.48
N VAL A 355 7.34 13.13 -10.21
CA VAL A 355 7.86 14.40 -10.76
C VAL A 355 7.88 14.35 -12.29
N LEU A 356 8.47 13.31 -12.89
CA LEU A 356 8.53 13.16 -14.35
C LEU A 356 7.15 13.09 -15.02
N LEU A 357 6.12 12.60 -14.30
CA LEU A 357 4.74 12.62 -14.78
C LEU A 357 4.10 14.01 -14.68
N LEU A 358 4.44 14.79 -13.65
CA LEU A 358 3.95 16.16 -13.44
C LEU A 358 4.62 17.19 -14.36
N SER A 359 5.86 16.96 -14.78
CA SER A 359 6.60 17.80 -15.73
C SER A 359 6.26 17.52 -17.21
N ALA A 360 5.30 16.64 -17.49
CA ALA A 360 4.94 16.22 -18.85
C ALA A 360 4.32 17.33 -19.71
N ASP A 361 3.87 18.43 -19.11
CA ASP A 361 3.39 19.64 -19.79
C ASP A 361 4.52 20.59 -20.25
N VAL A 362 5.73 20.46 -19.70
CA VAL A 362 6.90 21.29 -20.02
C VAL A 362 8.05 20.43 -20.57
N PRO A 363 7.98 19.98 -21.85
CA PRO A 363 8.91 19.00 -22.42
C PRO A 363 10.39 19.40 -22.34
N GLY A 364 10.72 20.70 -22.44
CA GLY A 364 12.10 21.18 -22.33
C GLY A 364 12.73 20.96 -20.95
N ARG A 365 11.93 21.00 -19.88
CA ARG A 365 12.40 20.70 -18.52
C ARG A 365 12.31 19.21 -18.22
N LEU A 366 11.30 18.51 -18.73
CA LEU A 366 11.25 17.04 -18.68
C LEU A 366 12.50 16.39 -19.28
N SER A 367 13.04 16.91 -20.40
CA SER A 367 14.30 16.44 -20.98
C SER A 367 15.46 16.53 -19.98
N PHE A 368 15.61 17.65 -19.28
CA PHE A 368 16.63 17.83 -18.26
C PHE A 368 16.43 16.89 -17.06
N GLU A 369 15.19 16.76 -16.57
CA GLU A 369 14.85 15.88 -15.44
C GLU A 369 15.09 14.39 -15.76
N LEU A 370 14.75 13.96 -16.98
CA LEU A 370 15.08 12.63 -17.50
C LEU A 370 16.61 12.41 -17.56
N ALA A 371 17.38 13.42 -17.97
CA ALA A 371 18.83 13.33 -18.04
C ALA A 371 19.47 13.19 -16.65
N VAL A 372 19.06 14.03 -15.69
CA VAL A 372 19.57 13.98 -14.30
C VAL A 372 19.15 12.67 -13.62
N THR A 373 17.90 12.22 -13.80
CA THR A 373 17.41 10.95 -13.23
C THR A 373 18.12 9.75 -13.87
N GLY A 374 18.37 9.78 -15.18
CA GLY A 374 19.13 8.76 -15.89
C GLY A 374 20.58 8.66 -15.43
N ALA A 375 21.26 9.80 -15.25
CA ALA A 375 22.61 9.87 -14.71
C ALA A 375 22.68 9.32 -13.26
N ALA A 376 21.71 9.65 -12.40
CA ALA A 376 21.61 9.10 -11.06
C ALA A 376 21.38 7.57 -11.06
N ALA A 377 20.55 7.06 -11.97
CA ALA A 377 20.32 5.62 -12.14
C ALA A 377 21.58 4.87 -12.63
N LEU A 378 22.42 5.48 -13.48
CA LEU A 378 23.75 4.95 -13.79
C LEU A 378 24.64 4.89 -12.53
N GLY A 379 24.60 5.92 -11.68
CA GLY A 379 25.32 5.96 -10.40
C GLY A 379 24.87 4.87 -9.42
N VAL A 380 23.58 4.53 -9.37
CA VAL A 380 23.08 3.36 -8.62
C VAL A 380 23.59 2.06 -9.22
N GLY A 381 23.70 1.98 -10.54
CA GLY A 381 24.25 0.83 -11.28
C GLY A 381 25.70 0.46 -10.95
N LEU A 382 26.44 1.31 -10.23
CA LEU A 382 27.78 1.00 -9.71
C LEU A 382 27.74 0.02 -8.52
N ARG A 383 26.60 -0.18 -7.86
CA ARG A 383 26.44 -1.12 -6.74
C ARG A 383 26.30 -2.55 -7.23
N ALA A 384 26.97 -3.50 -6.57
CA ALA A 384 26.89 -4.93 -6.89
C ALA A 384 25.44 -5.42 -7.01
N ASP A 385 24.58 -5.06 -6.04
CA ASP A 385 23.19 -5.52 -5.93
C ASP A 385 22.25 -4.97 -7.02
N ARG A 386 22.65 -3.89 -7.71
CA ARG A 386 21.84 -3.20 -8.74
C ARG A 386 22.50 -3.23 -10.13
N ARG A 387 23.70 -3.78 -10.26
CA ARG A 387 24.59 -3.81 -11.44
C ARG A 387 23.97 -4.38 -12.73
N ARG A 388 22.88 -5.16 -12.62
CA ARG A 388 22.18 -5.80 -13.76
C ARG A 388 20.98 -5.01 -14.31
N SER A 389 20.28 -4.22 -13.49
CA SER A 389 19.01 -3.55 -13.89
C SER A 389 19.12 -2.02 -13.94
N ALA A 390 19.64 -1.39 -12.89
CA ALA A 390 19.75 0.07 -12.80
C ALA A 390 20.45 0.75 -14.01
N PRO A 391 21.57 0.24 -14.58
CA PRO A 391 22.19 0.90 -15.71
C PRO A 391 21.37 0.81 -17.01
N ALA A 392 20.51 -0.22 -17.18
CA ALA A 392 19.63 -0.30 -18.34
C ALA A 392 18.52 0.77 -18.28
N VAL A 393 17.98 1.04 -17.08
CA VAL A 393 17.02 2.13 -16.84
C VAL A 393 17.70 3.49 -17.03
N GLY A 394 18.90 3.68 -16.48
CA GLY A 394 19.65 4.93 -16.63
C GLY A 394 19.97 5.28 -18.10
N VAL A 395 20.39 4.29 -18.90
CA VAL A 395 20.55 4.47 -20.35
C VAL A 395 19.22 4.81 -21.03
N ALA A 396 18.13 4.12 -20.72
CA ALA A 396 16.82 4.40 -21.33
C ALA A 396 16.32 5.82 -21.03
N LEU A 397 16.51 6.32 -19.80
CA LEU A 397 16.14 7.68 -19.40
C LEU A 397 17.01 8.74 -20.09
N LEU A 398 18.34 8.56 -20.15
CA LEU A 398 19.25 9.45 -20.88
C LEU A 398 18.92 9.52 -22.38
N ILE A 399 18.46 8.40 -22.95
CA ILE A 399 18.05 8.34 -24.35
C ILE A 399 16.72 9.05 -24.55
N ALA A 400 15.71 8.83 -23.68
CA ALA A 400 14.47 9.59 -23.72
C ALA A 400 14.70 11.11 -23.58
N ALA A 401 15.62 11.53 -22.70
CA ALA A 401 16.04 12.92 -22.57
C ALA A 401 16.61 13.48 -23.89
N SER A 402 17.53 12.75 -24.52
CA SER A 402 18.16 13.15 -25.79
C SER A 402 17.15 13.21 -26.95
N TRP A 403 16.20 12.28 -27.02
CA TRP A 403 15.14 12.30 -28.02
C TRP A 403 14.20 13.49 -27.85
N LEU A 404 13.80 13.78 -26.61
CA LEU A 404 12.95 14.93 -26.30
C LEU A 404 13.67 16.25 -26.60
N TRP A 405 14.98 16.33 -26.36
CA TRP A 405 15.79 17.49 -26.74
C TRP A 405 15.89 17.68 -28.26
N LEU A 406 16.14 16.60 -29.02
CA LEU A 406 16.18 16.65 -30.49
C LEU A 406 14.84 17.08 -31.11
N ALA A 407 13.72 16.62 -30.55
CA ALA A 407 12.38 17.03 -30.97
C ALA A 407 12.11 18.52 -30.71
N LEU A 408 12.60 19.07 -29.60
CA LEU A 408 12.48 20.49 -29.27
C LEU A 408 13.44 21.39 -30.06
N ALA A 409 14.54 20.84 -30.54
CA ALA A 409 15.46 21.49 -31.47
C ALA A 409 15.00 21.39 -32.95
N ASP A 410 13.77 20.92 -33.19
CA ASP A 410 13.16 20.73 -34.52
C ASP A 410 14.02 19.89 -35.48
N VAL A 411 14.77 18.92 -34.92
CA VAL A 411 15.68 18.06 -35.71
C VAL A 411 14.88 16.96 -36.37
N HIS A 412 14.29 17.27 -37.53
CA HIS A 412 13.47 16.35 -38.34
C HIS A 412 14.19 15.09 -38.85
N ALA A 413 15.51 15.00 -38.72
CA ALA A 413 16.33 13.83 -39.10
C ALA A 413 17.09 13.22 -37.89
N PRO A 414 16.41 12.75 -36.84
CA PRO A 414 17.05 12.27 -35.62
C PRO A 414 17.78 10.92 -35.82
N GLU A 415 17.54 10.21 -36.94
CA GLU A 415 18.17 8.91 -37.24
C GLU A 415 19.69 8.99 -37.31
N ALA A 416 20.28 10.11 -37.73
CA ALA A 416 21.73 10.29 -37.77
C ALA A 416 22.37 10.20 -36.37
N TYR A 417 21.69 10.73 -35.37
CA TYR A 417 22.14 10.76 -33.97
C TYR A 417 21.78 9.48 -33.22
N SER A 418 20.63 8.86 -33.53
CA SER A 418 20.21 7.62 -32.88
C SER A 418 20.92 6.38 -33.41
N LEU A 419 21.23 6.32 -34.71
CA LEU A 419 21.89 5.17 -35.32
C LEU A 419 23.35 5.06 -34.87
N SER A 420 24.06 6.18 -34.73
CA SER A 420 25.40 6.23 -34.15
C SER A 420 25.40 5.79 -32.67
N LEU A 421 24.40 6.19 -31.89
CA LEU A 421 24.22 5.73 -30.51
C LEU A 421 23.84 4.24 -30.42
N ALA A 422 22.99 3.73 -31.32
CA ALA A 422 22.61 2.33 -31.40
C ALA A 422 23.79 1.43 -31.79
N VAL A 423 24.63 1.87 -32.73
CA VAL A 423 25.90 1.19 -33.08
C VAL A 423 26.83 1.13 -31.86
N ALA A 424 27.01 2.24 -31.14
CA ALA A 424 27.81 2.25 -29.91
C ALA A 424 27.27 1.27 -28.86
N ALA A 425 25.95 1.27 -28.62
CA ALA A 425 25.29 0.35 -27.68
C ALA A 425 25.45 -1.13 -28.10
N LEU A 426 25.33 -1.45 -29.39
CA LEU A 426 25.55 -2.81 -29.92
C LEU A 426 27.00 -3.26 -29.79
N VAL A 427 27.97 -2.37 -30.06
CA VAL A 427 29.40 -2.64 -29.87
C VAL A 427 29.72 -2.89 -28.39
N PHE A 428 29.24 -2.04 -27.48
CA PHE A 428 29.41 -2.24 -26.03
C PHE A 428 28.74 -3.53 -25.53
N GLY A 429 27.54 -3.85 -26.02
CA GLY A 429 26.87 -5.12 -25.74
C GLY A 429 27.70 -6.33 -26.18
N HIS A 430 28.22 -6.30 -27.42
CA HIS A 430 29.05 -7.36 -27.96
C HIS A 430 30.37 -7.53 -27.19
N LEU A 431 31.05 -6.43 -26.84
CA LEU A 431 32.28 -6.44 -26.03
C LEU A 431 32.04 -6.94 -24.60
N ARG A 432 30.90 -6.59 -23.97
CA ARG A 432 30.53 -7.17 -22.66
C ARG A 432 30.27 -8.66 -22.77
N ARG A 433 29.64 -9.15 -23.83
CA ARG A 433 29.42 -10.60 -24.06
C ARG A 433 30.74 -11.37 -24.15
N GLY A 434 31.80 -10.77 -24.71
CA GLY A 434 33.14 -11.37 -24.72
C GLY A 434 33.81 -11.42 -23.34
N ARG A 435 33.64 -10.39 -22.50
CA ARG A 435 34.27 -10.30 -21.17
C ARG A 435 33.51 -11.00 -20.04
N PHE A 436 32.21 -11.26 -20.21
CA PHE A 436 31.33 -11.88 -19.21
C PHE A 436 30.63 -13.13 -19.75
N ALA A 437 31.31 -13.88 -20.63
CA ALA A 437 30.79 -15.11 -21.22
C ALA A 437 30.42 -16.16 -20.16
N GLU A 438 31.21 -16.24 -19.08
CA GLU A 438 31.02 -17.15 -17.94
C GLU A 438 29.77 -16.84 -17.09
N GLU A 439 29.24 -15.62 -17.13
CA GLU A 439 28.01 -15.24 -16.40
C GLU A 439 26.71 -15.73 -17.07
N GLY A 440 26.78 -16.38 -18.24
CA GLY A 440 25.60 -16.95 -18.92
C GLY A 440 24.59 -15.91 -19.44
N LEU A 441 25.05 -14.69 -19.76
CA LEU A 441 24.19 -13.57 -20.19
C LEU A 441 23.43 -13.88 -21.50
N GLY A 442 22.11 -14.02 -21.39
CA GLY A 442 21.21 -14.27 -22.51
C GLY A 442 21.12 -13.13 -23.54
N SER A 443 20.62 -13.41 -24.75
CA SER A 443 20.65 -12.46 -25.87
C SER A 443 19.85 -11.16 -25.64
N TRP A 444 18.82 -11.18 -24.78
CA TRP A 444 17.94 -10.04 -24.50
C TRP A 444 18.64 -8.87 -23.80
N PRO A 445 19.22 -8.99 -22.59
CA PRO A 445 19.92 -7.88 -21.94
C PRO A 445 21.19 -7.40 -22.67
N VAL A 446 21.72 -8.19 -23.61
CA VAL A 446 22.95 -7.85 -24.36
C VAL A 446 22.65 -7.02 -25.61
N TYR A 447 21.63 -7.39 -26.40
CA TYR A 447 21.34 -6.75 -27.69
C TYR A 447 20.03 -5.95 -27.70
N GLY A 448 19.09 -6.27 -26.80
CA GLY A 448 17.78 -5.61 -26.70
C GLY A 448 17.86 -4.09 -26.53
N PRO A 449 18.70 -3.54 -25.64
CA PRO A 449 18.83 -2.09 -25.49
C PRO A 449 19.28 -1.40 -26.78
N GLY A 450 20.38 -1.87 -27.41
CA GLY A 450 20.89 -1.26 -28.64
C GLY A 450 19.93 -1.34 -29.82
N LEU A 451 19.21 -2.45 -29.97
CA LEU A 451 18.18 -2.61 -30.99
C LEU A 451 16.93 -1.78 -30.72
N ALA A 452 16.49 -1.69 -29.46
CA ALA A 452 15.34 -0.85 -29.11
C ALA A 452 15.63 0.62 -29.40
N VAL A 453 16.82 1.10 -29.04
CA VAL A 453 17.30 2.48 -29.28
C VAL A 453 17.38 2.82 -30.77
N GLY A 454 17.79 1.86 -31.62
CA GLY A 454 17.90 2.07 -33.07
C GLY A 454 16.59 1.87 -33.85
N LEU A 455 15.62 1.12 -33.33
CA LEU A 455 14.43 0.71 -34.08
C LEU A 455 13.11 1.31 -33.57
N LEU A 456 12.88 1.38 -32.25
CA LEU A 456 11.59 1.87 -31.72
C LEU A 456 11.32 3.35 -32.05
N PRO A 457 12.29 4.28 -31.92
CA PRO A 457 12.00 5.70 -32.18
C PRO A 457 11.67 5.98 -33.64
N SER A 458 12.40 5.37 -34.58
CA SER A 458 12.13 5.54 -36.01
C SER A 458 10.85 4.80 -36.43
N LEU A 459 10.48 3.71 -35.73
CA LEU A 459 9.16 3.07 -35.87
C LEU A 459 8.04 3.95 -35.31
N TRP A 460 8.29 4.78 -34.29
CA TRP A 460 7.32 5.75 -33.79
C TRP A 460 7.14 6.92 -34.76
N ALA A 461 8.23 7.44 -35.33
CA ALA A 461 8.19 8.48 -36.37
C ALA A 461 7.38 8.06 -37.61
N LEU A 462 7.39 6.77 -37.97
CA LEU A 462 6.55 6.20 -39.05
C LEU A 462 5.04 6.46 -38.86
N PHE A 463 4.55 6.61 -37.62
CA PHE A 463 3.14 6.92 -37.35
C PHE A 463 2.84 8.43 -37.31
N LEU A 464 3.84 9.29 -37.49
CA LEU A 464 3.72 10.75 -37.46
C LEU A 464 4.02 11.41 -38.82
N ASP A 465 4.90 10.80 -39.62
CA ASP A 465 5.37 11.35 -40.90
C ASP A 465 4.71 10.71 -42.13
N GLY A 466 4.29 11.54 -43.10
CA GLY A 466 3.79 11.09 -44.41
C GLY A 466 4.87 10.75 -45.45
N TYR A 467 6.13 10.52 -45.06
CA TYR A 467 7.27 10.42 -45.98
C TYR A 467 7.64 8.98 -46.35
N TRP A 468 7.39 8.61 -47.61
CA TRP A 468 7.62 7.27 -48.20
C TRP A 468 9.02 6.66 -48.03
N LEU A 469 10.04 7.46 -47.72
CA LEU A 469 11.43 7.00 -47.65
C LEU A 469 11.77 6.36 -46.29
N ARG A 470 11.10 6.79 -45.21
CA ARG A 470 11.27 6.26 -43.85
C ARG A 470 10.88 4.77 -43.73
N PRO A 471 9.68 4.31 -44.15
CA PRO A 471 9.32 2.89 -44.10
C PRO A 471 10.26 2.01 -44.91
N LEU A 472 10.74 2.48 -46.06
CA LEU A 472 11.69 1.74 -46.91
C LEU A 472 13.04 1.51 -46.21
N LEU A 473 13.66 2.56 -45.69
CA LEU A 473 14.94 2.46 -44.98
C LEU A 473 14.81 1.64 -43.69
N LEU A 474 13.71 1.80 -42.96
CA LEU A 474 13.45 1.09 -41.70
C LEU A 474 13.14 -0.39 -41.93
N GLY A 475 12.39 -0.71 -42.99
CA GLY A 475 12.16 -2.09 -43.43
C GLY A 475 13.46 -2.79 -43.82
N VAL A 476 14.35 -2.12 -44.57
CA VAL A 476 15.68 -2.65 -44.90
C VAL A 476 16.54 -2.86 -43.63
N ALA A 477 16.55 -1.91 -42.70
CA ALA A 477 17.26 -2.06 -41.43
C ALA A 477 16.73 -3.24 -40.59
N ALA A 478 15.41 -3.38 -40.48
CA ALA A 478 14.75 -4.50 -39.78
C ALA A 478 15.01 -5.85 -40.48
N LEU A 479 15.09 -5.88 -41.81
CA LEU A 479 15.48 -7.06 -42.58
C LEU A 479 16.94 -7.46 -42.29
N VAL A 480 17.87 -6.51 -42.26
CA VAL A 480 19.28 -6.79 -41.90
C VAL A 480 19.39 -7.32 -40.46
N VAL A 481 18.65 -6.72 -39.51
CA VAL A 481 18.62 -7.15 -38.09
C VAL A 481 18.03 -8.56 -37.94
N THR A 482 16.95 -8.90 -38.66
CA THR A 482 16.38 -10.27 -38.62
C THR A 482 17.32 -11.29 -39.25
N VAL A 483 17.94 -11.00 -40.39
CA VAL A 483 18.93 -11.90 -41.03
C VAL A 483 20.13 -12.13 -40.11
N LEU A 484 20.62 -11.10 -39.41
CA LEU A 484 21.64 -11.26 -38.36
C LEU A 484 21.12 -12.13 -37.19
N GLY A 485 19.88 -11.93 -36.74
CA GLY A 485 19.24 -12.75 -35.72
C GLY A 485 19.20 -14.23 -36.06
N VAL A 486 18.83 -14.58 -37.30
CA VAL A 486 18.85 -15.97 -37.80
C VAL A 486 20.29 -16.50 -37.88
N ARG A 487 21.20 -15.77 -38.55
CA ARG A 487 22.59 -16.23 -38.76
C ARG A 487 23.36 -16.43 -37.45
N LEU A 488 23.17 -15.54 -36.48
CA LEU A 488 23.83 -15.60 -35.16
C LEU A 488 23.06 -16.46 -34.14
N ARG A 489 21.91 -17.03 -34.52
CA ARG A 489 20.99 -17.80 -33.66
C ARG A 489 20.56 -17.04 -32.39
N LEU A 490 20.32 -15.73 -32.51
CA LEU A 490 19.93 -14.85 -31.41
C LEU A 490 18.43 -14.55 -31.45
N GLN A 491 17.72 -14.85 -30.36
CA GLN A 491 16.29 -14.61 -30.24
C GLN A 491 15.93 -13.12 -30.28
N CYS A 492 16.68 -12.29 -29.54
CA CYS A 492 16.35 -10.86 -29.39
C CYS A 492 16.37 -10.07 -30.72
N PRO A 493 17.40 -10.17 -31.59
CA PRO A 493 17.37 -9.53 -32.91
C PRO A 493 16.31 -10.08 -33.85
N LEU A 494 16.03 -11.39 -33.79
CA LEU A 494 14.99 -12.01 -34.61
C LEU A 494 13.59 -11.51 -34.22
N VAL A 495 13.29 -11.42 -32.93
CA VAL A 495 11.98 -10.96 -32.43
C VAL A 495 11.81 -9.44 -32.60
N LEU A 496 12.80 -8.63 -32.24
CA LEU A 496 12.70 -7.17 -32.38
C LEU A 496 12.68 -6.75 -33.85
N GLY A 497 13.63 -7.22 -34.66
CA GLY A 497 13.63 -6.93 -36.10
C GLY A 497 12.38 -7.46 -36.79
N GLY A 498 11.90 -8.65 -36.41
CA GLY A 498 10.72 -9.26 -37.01
C GLY A 498 9.43 -8.53 -36.66
N GLY A 499 9.25 -8.14 -35.40
CA GLY A 499 8.11 -7.33 -34.97
C GLY A 499 8.09 -5.95 -35.63
N VAL A 500 9.26 -5.31 -35.75
CA VAL A 500 9.40 -4.04 -36.47
C VAL A 500 9.06 -4.21 -37.96
N LEU A 501 9.59 -5.24 -38.63
CA LEU A 501 9.29 -5.52 -40.04
C LEU A 501 7.78 -5.77 -40.27
N VAL A 502 7.12 -6.49 -39.36
CA VAL A 502 5.67 -6.74 -39.40
C VAL A 502 4.86 -5.46 -39.15
N LEU A 503 5.32 -4.56 -38.28
CA LEU A 503 4.63 -3.28 -38.04
C LEU A 503 4.82 -2.29 -39.20
N VAL A 504 5.99 -2.24 -39.84
CA VAL A 504 6.22 -1.48 -41.08
C VAL A 504 5.34 -2.00 -42.21
N ALA A 505 5.40 -3.32 -42.47
CA ALA A 505 4.56 -3.93 -43.51
C ALA A 505 3.07 -3.78 -43.19
N GLY A 506 2.68 -3.84 -41.92
CA GLY A 506 1.32 -3.59 -41.46
C GLY A 506 0.85 -2.15 -41.70
N HIS A 507 1.72 -1.16 -41.47
CA HIS A 507 1.44 0.25 -41.73
C HIS A 507 1.24 0.50 -43.25
N GLU A 508 2.20 0.08 -44.08
CA GLU A 508 2.16 0.25 -45.54
C GLU A 508 0.98 -0.50 -46.19
N LEU A 509 0.68 -1.72 -45.72
CA LEU A 509 -0.41 -2.52 -46.27
C LEU A 509 -1.77 -2.16 -45.69
N ALA A 510 -1.88 -1.47 -44.55
CA ALA A 510 -3.16 -1.08 -43.94
C ALA A 510 -4.12 -0.36 -44.92
N PRO A 511 -3.73 0.70 -45.66
CA PRO A 511 -4.64 1.35 -46.60
C PRO A 511 -5.10 0.40 -47.71
N THR A 512 -4.20 -0.39 -48.30
CA THR A 512 -4.53 -1.36 -49.36
C THR A 512 -5.42 -2.50 -48.85
N VAL A 513 -5.16 -3.01 -47.65
CA VAL A 513 -5.96 -4.06 -47.01
C VAL A 513 -7.34 -3.52 -46.62
N VAL A 514 -7.46 -2.29 -46.12
CA VAL A 514 -8.76 -1.67 -45.83
C VAL A 514 -9.56 -1.42 -47.12
N GLN A 515 -8.92 -1.02 -48.22
CA GLN A 515 -9.56 -0.91 -49.53
C GLN A 515 -10.09 -2.28 -50.01
N VAL A 516 -9.25 -3.32 -50.00
CA VAL A 516 -9.64 -4.68 -50.43
C VAL A 516 -10.70 -5.28 -49.51
N LEU A 517 -10.60 -5.12 -48.18
CA LEU A 517 -11.62 -5.60 -47.24
C LEU A 517 -12.93 -4.80 -47.32
N GLY A 518 -12.89 -3.53 -47.74
CA GLY A 518 -14.08 -2.74 -48.05
C GLY A 518 -14.85 -3.24 -49.27
N LEU A 519 -14.17 -3.92 -50.20
CA LEU A 519 -14.76 -4.60 -51.36
C LEU A 519 -15.23 -6.04 -51.05
N LEU A 520 -14.83 -6.62 -49.91
CA LEU A 520 -15.16 -7.98 -49.52
C LEU A 520 -16.35 -8.04 -48.55
N PRO A 521 -17.31 -8.97 -48.74
CA PRO A 521 -18.37 -9.21 -47.76
C PRO A 521 -17.79 -9.59 -46.38
N ARG A 522 -18.32 -8.97 -45.31
CA ARG A 522 -17.75 -8.98 -43.94
C ARG A 522 -17.44 -10.36 -43.36
N TRP A 523 -18.12 -11.42 -43.81
CA TRP A 523 -17.88 -12.80 -43.36
C TRP A 523 -16.62 -13.46 -43.98
N VAL A 524 -16.08 -12.97 -45.10
CA VAL A 524 -14.92 -13.58 -45.79
C VAL A 524 -13.63 -13.51 -44.96
N PRO A 525 -13.19 -12.35 -44.43
CA PRO A 525 -11.98 -12.30 -43.59
C PRO A 525 -12.10 -13.14 -42.31
N LEU A 526 -13.31 -13.26 -41.74
CA LEU A 526 -13.56 -14.10 -40.56
C LEU A 526 -13.41 -15.60 -40.89
N ALA A 527 -13.95 -16.04 -42.03
CA ALA A 527 -13.76 -17.41 -42.51
C ALA A 527 -12.29 -17.72 -42.82
N ALA A 528 -11.57 -16.78 -43.46
CA ALA A 528 -10.14 -16.91 -43.73
C ALA A 528 -9.31 -17.05 -42.44
N ALA A 529 -9.61 -16.26 -41.41
CA ALA A 529 -8.97 -16.38 -40.10
C ALA A 529 -9.23 -17.76 -39.45
N GLY A 530 -10.46 -18.28 -39.52
CA GLY A 530 -10.79 -19.61 -39.04
C GLY A 530 -10.03 -20.73 -39.76
N VAL A 531 -9.93 -20.66 -41.10
CA VAL A 531 -9.16 -21.63 -41.90
C VAL A 531 -7.65 -21.56 -41.56
N LEU A 532 -7.10 -20.35 -41.40
CA LEU A 532 -5.70 -20.17 -40.97
C LEU A 532 -5.45 -20.80 -39.60
N GLN A 533 -6.35 -20.60 -38.64
CA GLN A 533 -6.25 -21.12 -37.29
C GLN A 533 -6.33 -22.66 -37.24
N LEU A 534 -7.17 -23.26 -38.09
CA LEU A 534 -7.21 -24.72 -38.30
C LEU A 534 -5.92 -25.27 -38.93
N ALA A 535 -5.39 -24.61 -39.97
CA ALA A 535 -4.12 -24.98 -40.61
C ALA A 535 -2.92 -24.90 -39.66
N LEU A 536 -2.86 -23.86 -38.81
CA LEU A 536 -1.83 -23.71 -37.79
C LEU A 536 -1.96 -24.79 -36.70
N GLY A 537 -3.17 -25.10 -36.25
CA GLY A 537 -3.43 -26.21 -35.32
C GLY A 537 -2.99 -27.56 -35.87
N ALA A 538 -3.36 -27.89 -37.11
CA ALA A 538 -2.92 -29.12 -37.79
C ALA A 538 -1.39 -29.20 -37.93
N THR A 539 -0.73 -28.08 -38.29
CA THR A 539 0.73 -28.01 -38.43
C THR A 539 1.45 -28.19 -37.08
N TYR A 540 0.89 -27.64 -36.00
CA TYR A 540 1.39 -27.83 -34.65
C TYR A 540 1.27 -29.30 -34.21
N GLU A 541 0.12 -29.94 -34.45
CA GLU A 541 -0.06 -31.37 -34.15
C GLU A 541 0.93 -32.25 -34.90
N GLN A 542 1.19 -32.02 -36.20
CA GLN A 542 2.17 -32.81 -36.95
C GLN A 542 3.55 -32.75 -36.30
N ARG A 543 4.06 -31.54 -36.01
CA ARG A 543 5.36 -31.34 -35.34
C ARG A 543 5.39 -32.02 -33.95
N LEU A 544 4.29 -31.99 -33.21
CA LEU A 544 4.20 -32.63 -31.89
C LEU A 544 4.13 -34.16 -31.97
N ARG A 545 3.49 -34.73 -33.01
CA ARG A 545 3.51 -36.18 -33.30
C ARG A 545 4.92 -36.64 -33.69
N ASP A 546 5.62 -35.87 -34.52
CA ASP A 546 6.97 -36.20 -34.98
C ASP A 546 8.01 -36.13 -33.84
N ALA A 547 7.92 -35.12 -32.97
CA ALA A 547 8.75 -35.03 -31.77
C ALA A 547 8.56 -36.24 -30.83
N ARG A 548 7.31 -36.71 -30.65
CA ARG A 548 6.99 -37.92 -29.88
C ARG A 548 7.53 -39.19 -30.55
N ARG A 549 7.46 -39.29 -31.87
CA ARG A 549 8.04 -40.41 -32.65
C ARG A 549 9.56 -40.47 -32.50
N LEU A 550 10.24 -39.33 -32.60
CA LEU A 550 11.69 -39.23 -32.44
C LEU A 550 12.13 -39.63 -31.03
N HIS A 551 11.46 -39.11 -29.99
CA HIS A 551 11.71 -39.48 -28.61
C HIS A 551 11.44 -40.97 -28.32
N GLY A 552 10.36 -41.53 -28.90
CA GLY A 552 10.02 -42.95 -28.80
C GLY A 552 10.95 -43.89 -29.57
N ALA A 553 11.69 -43.39 -30.57
CA ALA A 553 12.74 -44.13 -31.28
C ALA A 553 14.06 -44.11 -30.50
N LEU A 554 14.45 -42.93 -29.97
CA LEU A 554 15.63 -42.79 -29.11
C LEU A 554 15.53 -43.69 -27.87
N ARG A 555 14.35 -43.78 -27.23
CA ARG A 555 14.08 -44.64 -26.07
C ARG A 555 13.88 -46.15 -26.41
N ARG A 556 14.47 -46.59 -27.52
CA ARG A 556 14.63 -47.99 -27.96
C ARG A 556 16.07 -48.31 -28.42
N LEU A 557 16.96 -47.32 -28.43
CA LEU A 557 18.37 -47.44 -28.81
C LEU A 557 19.32 -47.23 -27.60
N GLY A 558 18.73 -47.08 -26.42
CA GLY A 558 19.31 -47.19 -25.09
C GLY A 558 18.22 -47.65 -24.12
#